data_AF-A0A4Q2KAJ0-F1
#
_entry.id   AF-A0A4Q2KAJ0-F1
#
_cell.length_a   1.000
_cell.length_b   1.000
_cell.length_c   1.000
_cell.angle_alpha   90.00
_cell.angle_beta   90.00
_cell.angle_gamma   90.00
#
_symmetry.space_group_name_H-M   'P 1'
#
loop_
_entity.id
_entity.type
_entity.pdbx_description
1 polymer ?
#
loop_
_entity_poly.entity_id
_entity_poly.type
_entity_poly.pdbx_seq_one_letter_code
_entity_poly.pdbx_strand_id
1 'polypeptide(L)'
;MEATALQPYYGNDCPFNKTYKIYSDGSHYIARPQVKGIARKYKKRPQTEIDVLFDEFYKVGVRSVLDEKDKSIETRTAKLVPFILTGLEDYFPYYPDLEKYVRENVERKERNAWQREKRFRRKAYLNKWNFFVTFTYSNRKHTEETFKRKLRKCLANLATRRGWRFMGVPERGEKTNRLHYHFLVYIPRGEMVGVLTKKRDYSMKTGKLEETFSNSFFERKFGRNDFEELNVMEMKSGEAVGYLLKYLRKTGERVIYSRGIPTEIEKRLDESVFAAAFENDNACRQVLFDNVIEWKRDIYPLTRQREPIAA
;
A
#
# COMPACT_ATOMS: atom_id res chain seq x y z
N MET A 1 33.16 -27.84 52.06
CA MET A 1 32.99 -28.30 50.66
C MET A 1 31.51 -28.21 50.34
N GLU A 2 31.05 -27.04 49.92
CA GLU A 2 29.67 -26.84 49.48
C GLU A 2 29.61 -27.02 47.96
N ALA A 3 28.83 -28.00 47.52
CA ALA A 3 28.55 -28.26 46.12
C ALA A 3 27.71 -27.09 45.58
N THR A 4 28.33 -26.26 44.73
CA THR A 4 27.63 -25.18 44.04
C THR A 4 26.66 -25.80 43.02
N ALA A 5 25.36 -25.66 43.29
CA ALA A 5 24.32 -26.09 42.37
C ALA A 5 24.45 -25.32 41.04
N LEU A 6 24.66 -26.06 39.94
CA LEU A 6 24.56 -25.55 38.58
C LEU A 6 23.13 -25.05 38.37
N GLN A 7 22.97 -23.72 38.23
CA GLN A 7 21.71 -23.14 37.78
C GLN A 7 21.39 -23.66 36.36
N PRO A 8 20.14 -24.05 36.08
CA PRO A 8 19.76 -24.50 34.75
C PRO A 8 19.77 -23.32 33.77
N TYR A 9 20.61 -23.44 32.73
CA TYR A 9 20.75 -22.48 31.63
C TYR A 9 19.50 -22.52 30.74
N TYR A 10 18.40 -21.92 31.21
CA TYR A 10 17.23 -21.65 30.37
C TYR A 10 17.35 -20.26 29.76
N GLY A 11 18.13 -20.17 28.69
CA GLY A 11 18.19 -19.03 27.79
C GLY A 11 18.37 -19.55 26.37
N ASN A 12 17.31 -19.48 25.57
CA ASN A 12 17.22 -19.99 24.20
C ASN A 12 18.02 -19.14 23.19
N ASP A 13 19.19 -18.65 23.60
CA ASP A 13 20.05 -17.75 22.84
C ASP A 13 21.21 -18.54 22.25
N CYS A 14 20.93 -19.32 21.21
CA CYS A 14 21.97 -19.68 20.25
C CYS A 14 22.39 -18.37 19.55
N PRO A 15 23.65 -17.90 19.69
CA PRO A 15 24.10 -16.60 19.18
C PRO A 15 24.07 -16.49 17.64
N PHE A 16 23.83 -17.60 16.94
CA PHE A 16 23.90 -17.73 15.49
C PHE A 16 22.57 -17.51 14.75
N ASN A 17 21.43 -17.47 15.44
CA ASN A 17 20.13 -17.41 14.77
C ASN A 17 19.36 -16.12 15.07
N LYS A 18 19.84 -15.00 14.51
CA LYS A 18 19.17 -13.69 14.58
C LYS A 18 17.86 -13.72 13.79
N THR A 19 16.82 -13.06 14.32
CA THR A 19 15.55 -12.88 13.60
C THR A 19 15.63 -11.61 12.75
N TYR A 20 15.18 -11.72 11.50
CA TYR A 20 15.20 -10.63 10.54
C TYR A 20 13.79 -10.27 10.10
N LYS A 21 13.58 -8.96 9.89
CA LYS A 21 12.41 -8.43 9.18
C LYS A 21 12.75 -8.32 7.71
N ILE A 22 11.92 -8.93 6.86
CA ILE A 22 12.18 -9.07 5.44
C ILE A 22 11.06 -8.42 4.65
N TYR A 23 11.41 -7.61 3.65
CA TYR A 23 10.47 -7.03 2.69
C TYR A 23 11.03 -7.16 1.28
N SER A 24 10.18 -6.99 0.27
CA SER A 24 10.61 -6.89 -1.13
C SER A 24 10.56 -5.43 -1.59
N ASP A 25 11.57 -4.99 -2.32
CA ASP A 25 11.60 -3.68 -2.98
C ASP A 25 11.06 -3.72 -4.43
N GLY A 26 10.75 -4.92 -4.94
CA GLY A 26 10.33 -5.18 -6.31
C GLY A 26 11.33 -5.98 -7.12
N SER A 27 12.61 -5.90 -6.75
CA SER A 27 13.70 -6.62 -7.41
C SER A 27 14.25 -7.72 -6.49
N HIS A 28 14.57 -7.38 -5.25
CA HIS A 28 15.21 -8.28 -4.29
C HIS A 28 14.46 -8.32 -2.95
N TYR A 29 14.73 -9.37 -2.18
CA TYR A 29 14.36 -9.41 -0.77
C TYR A 29 15.43 -8.74 0.07
N ILE A 30 15.00 -7.81 0.91
CA ILE A 30 15.86 -7.06 1.82
C ILE A 30 15.53 -7.47 3.24
N ALA A 31 16.54 -7.96 3.96
CA ALA A 31 16.49 -8.27 5.37
C ALA A 31 17.08 -7.13 6.19
N ARG A 32 16.53 -6.93 7.39
CA ARG A 32 17.14 -6.09 8.43
C ARG A 32 17.01 -6.79 9.78
N PRO A 33 18.00 -6.67 10.68
CA PRO A 33 17.90 -7.22 12.02
C PRO A 33 16.63 -6.74 12.73
N GLN A 34 15.94 -7.64 13.43
CA GLN A 34 14.78 -7.28 14.22
C GLN A 34 15.22 -6.55 15.49
N VAL A 35 14.86 -5.27 15.58
CA VAL A 35 15.09 -4.46 16.77
C VAL A 35 13.78 -4.35 17.56
N LYS A 36 13.83 -4.62 18.87
CA LYS A 36 12.69 -4.38 19.77
C LYS A 36 12.50 -2.87 19.93
N GLY A 37 11.48 -2.33 19.27
CA GLY A 37 11.15 -0.90 19.37
C GLY A 37 10.33 -0.59 20.62
N ILE A 38 10.49 0.63 21.16
CA ILE A 38 9.63 1.15 22.23
C ILE A 38 8.29 1.57 21.61
N ALA A 39 7.20 0.98 22.08
CA ALA A 39 5.85 1.37 21.67
C ALA A 39 5.54 2.79 22.16
N ARG A 40 5.43 3.75 21.23
CA ARG A 40 5.00 5.12 21.58
C ARG A 40 3.48 5.16 21.75
N LYS A 41 3.01 5.62 22.92
CA LYS A 41 1.59 5.86 23.15
C LYS A 41 1.11 7.06 22.33
N TYR A 42 0.19 6.84 21.40
CA TYR A 42 -0.45 7.91 20.65
C TYR A 42 -1.47 8.62 21.54
N LYS A 43 -1.35 9.93 21.70
CA LYS A 43 -2.38 10.79 22.31
C LYS A 43 -3.13 11.53 21.21
N LYS A 44 -4.45 11.39 21.17
CA LYS A 44 -5.31 12.12 20.22
C LYS A 44 -5.42 13.57 20.70
N ARG A 45 -4.90 14.52 19.94
CA ARG A 45 -5.14 15.95 20.17
C ARG A 45 -6.48 16.37 19.52
N PRO A 46 -7.25 17.30 20.10
CA PRO A 46 -8.40 17.89 19.43
C PRO A 46 -7.95 18.63 18.17
N GLN A 47 -8.83 18.68 17.17
CA GLN A 47 -8.59 19.41 15.93
C GLN A 47 -8.98 20.87 16.15
N THR A 48 -8.07 21.79 15.87
CA THR A 48 -8.32 23.25 15.96
C THR A 48 -8.81 23.82 14.62
N GLU A 49 -9.29 25.06 14.62
CA GLU A 49 -9.71 25.75 13.40
C GLU A 49 -8.55 25.91 12.40
N ILE A 50 -7.36 26.27 12.88
CA ILE A 50 -6.14 26.33 12.06
C ILE A 50 -5.74 24.96 11.49
N ASP A 51 -5.96 23.84 12.21
CA ASP A 51 -5.73 22.49 11.66
C ASP A 51 -6.69 22.20 10.48
N VAL A 52 -7.96 22.66 10.55
CA VAL A 52 -8.95 22.49 9.47
C VAL A 52 -8.55 23.30 8.25
N LEU A 53 -8.26 24.58 8.44
CA LEU A 53 -7.91 25.49 7.33
C LEU A 53 -6.58 25.10 6.69
N PHE A 54 -5.59 24.68 7.49
CA PHE A 54 -4.35 24.08 6.98
C PHE A 54 -4.63 22.86 6.09
N ASP A 55 -5.52 21.96 6.51
CA ASP A 55 -5.84 20.75 5.75
C ASP A 55 -6.54 21.07 4.42
N GLU A 56 -7.29 22.17 4.34
CA GLU A 56 -7.90 22.67 3.11
C GLU A 56 -6.86 23.28 2.18
N PHE A 57 -6.05 24.22 2.65
CA PHE A 57 -4.98 24.83 1.86
C PHE A 57 -3.96 23.79 1.39
N TYR A 58 -3.62 22.79 2.22
CA TYR A 58 -2.75 21.70 1.80
C TYR A 58 -3.36 20.90 0.65
N LYS A 59 -4.67 20.59 0.67
CA LYS A 59 -5.34 19.89 -0.44
C LYS A 59 -5.35 20.72 -1.72
N VAL A 60 -5.57 22.03 -1.61
CA VAL A 60 -5.53 22.94 -2.75
C VAL A 60 -4.11 23.02 -3.31
N GLY A 61 -3.12 23.30 -2.45
CA GLY A 61 -1.72 23.42 -2.84
C GLY A 61 -1.17 22.17 -3.51
N VAL A 62 -1.55 20.97 -3.05
CA VAL A 62 -1.16 19.71 -3.72
C VAL A 62 -1.69 19.60 -5.14
N ARG A 63 -2.83 20.23 -5.45
CA ARG A 63 -3.46 20.20 -6.79
C ARG A 63 -3.02 21.34 -7.69
N SER A 64 -2.79 22.53 -7.14
CA SER A 64 -2.52 23.75 -7.92
C SER A 64 -1.06 24.15 -8.00
N VAL A 65 -0.26 23.85 -6.96
CA VAL A 65 1.13 24.35 -6.84
C VAL A 65 2.16 23.29 -7.23
N LEU A 66 1.81 22.00 -7.08
CA LEU A 66 2.73 20.90 -7.31
C LEU A 66 2.57 20.29 -8.70
N ASP A 67 3.70 20.12 -9.37
CA ASP A 67 3.79 19.44 -10.66
C ASP A 67 4.10 17.95 -10.48
N GLU A 68 3.86 17.14 -11.52
CA GLU A 68 4.25 15.71 -11.53
C GLU A 68 5.78 15.51 -11.43
N LYS A 69 6.56 16.55 -11.72
CA LYS A 69 8.03 16.55 -11.61
C LYS A 69 8.51 16.72 -10.15
N ASP A 70 7.69 17.29 -9.26
CA ASP A 70 8.04 17.55 -7.87
C ASP A 70 7.95 16.26 -7.04
N LYS A 71 9.02 15.46 -7.09
CA LYS A 71 9.09 14.14 -6.45
C LYS A 71 9.70 14.15 -5.06
N SER A 72 10.71 14.99 -4.82
CA SER A 72 11.43 15.10 -3.55
C SER A 72 10.57 15.77 -2.48
N ILE A 73 10.73 15.33 -1.22
CA ILE A 73 10.00 15.91 -0.07
C ILE A 73 10.43 17.37 0.11
N GLU A 74 11.72 17.65 -0.08
CA GLU A 74 12.33 18.97 0.06
C GLU A 74 11.73 19.94 -0.95
N THR A 75 11.69 19.58 -2.24
CA THR A 75 11.10 20.42 -3.30
C THR A 75 9.62 20.70 -3.05
N ARG A 76 8.86 19.68 -2.67
CA ARG A 76 7.42 19.82 -2.40
C ARG A 76 7.16 20.70 -1.18
N THR A 77 7.96 20.54 -0.14
CA THR A 77 7.87 21.37 1.08
C THR A 77 8.20 22.83 0.77
N ALA A 78 9.26 23.08 0.00
CA ALA A 78 9.65 24.42 -0.42
C ALA A 78 8.57 25.16 -1.22
N LYS A 79 7.77 24.43 -2.01
CA LYS A 79 6.64 24.98 -2.78
C LYS A 79 5.36 25.15 -1.95
N LEU A 80 5.04 24.17 -1.10
CA LEU A 80 3.79 24.17 -0.33
C LEU A 80 3.81 25.14 0.84
N VAL A 81 4.94 25.29 1.52
CA VAL A 81 5.04 26.14 2.72
C VAL A 81 4.67 27.59 2.42
N PRO A 82 5.24 28.26 1.39
CA PRO A 82 4.88 29.64 1.07
C PRO A 82 3.40 29.79 0.71
N PHE A 83 2.86 28.89 -0.12
CA PHE A 83 1.45 28.93 -0.52
C PHE A 83 0.49 28.82 0.67
N ILE A 84 0.74 27.88 1.58
CA ILE A 84 -0.12 27.66 2.75
C ILE A 84 0.06 28.80 3.77
N LEU A 85 1.29 29.31 3.92
CA LEU A 85 1.58 30.42 4.82
C LEU A 85 0.79 31.66 4.41
N THR A 86 0.88 32.08 3.15
CA THR A 86 0.11 33.23 2.64
C THR A 86 -1.39 33.04 2.84
N GLY A 87 -1.92 31.83 2.59
CA GLY A 87 -3.34 31.55 2.80
C GLY A 87 -3.78 31.60 4.27
N LEU A 88 -2.91 31.25 5.23
CA LEU A 88 -3.24 31.26 6.65
C LEU A 88 -3.01 32.62 7.32
N GLU A 89 -2.07 33.43 6.84
CA GLU A 89 -1.77 34.77 7.38
C GLU A 89 -3.02 35.68 7.39
N ASP A 90 -3.85 35.61 6.34
CA ASP A 90 -5.10 36.38 6.23
C ASP A 90 -6.11 36.07 7.35
N TYR A 91 -6.14 34.83 7.84
CA TYR A 91 -7.10 34.37 8.84
C TYR A 91 -6.51 34.35 10.26
N PHE A 92 -5.19 34.25 10.37
CA PHE A 92 -4.47 34.06 11.63
C PHE A 92 -3.25 34.99 11.77
N PRO A 93 -3.41 36.33 11.65
CA PRO A 93 -2.29 37.27 11.61
C PRO A 93 -1.49 37.35 12.93
N TYR A 94 -2.10 36.96 14.06
CA TYR A 94 -1.46 36.99 15.39
C TYR A 94 -1.06 35.60 15.90
N TYR A 95 -1.04 34.57 15.04
CA TYR A 95 -0.70 33.22 15.47
C TYR A 95 0.80 33.10 15.78
N PRO A 96 1.17 32.62 16.99
CA PRO A 96 2.57 32.48 17.36
C PRO A 96 3.31 31.51 16.44
N ASP A 97 4.44 31.95 15.87
CA ASP A 97 5.31 31.17 14.99
C ASP A 97 4.55 30.42 13.86
N LEU A 98 3.66 31.12 13.15
CA LEU A 98 2.84 30.53 12.08
C LEU A 98 3.68 29.80 11.02
N GLU A 99 4.81 30.36 10.61
CA GLU A 99 5.72 29.72 9.64
C GLU A 99 6.20 28.35 10.14
N LYS A 100 6.63 28.28 11.41
CA LYS A 100 7.09 27.03 12.02
C LYS A 100 5.95 26.00 12.06
N TYR A 101 4.75 26.43 12.46
CA TYR A 101 3.56 25.59 12.45
C TYR A 101 3.28 25.03 11.05
N VAL A 102 3.30 25.87 10.01
CA VAL A 102 3.06 25.46 8.62
C VAL A 102 4.12 24.45 8.17
N ARG A 103 5.40 24.77 8.36
CA ARG A 103 6.53 23.91 7.96
C ARG A 103 6.45 22.53 8.59
N GLU A 104 6.30 22.45 9.90
CA GLU A 104 6.21 21.17 10.63
C GLU A 104 5.02 20.32 10.16
N ASN A 105 3.87 20.96 9.89
CA ASN A 105 2.68 20.25 9.42
C ASN A 105 2.80 19.79 7.96
N VAL A 106 3.42 20.57 7.08
CA VAL A 106 3.72 20.15 5.70
C VAL A 106 4.66 18.96 5.70
N GLU A 107 5.78 19.04 6.40
CA GLU A 107 6.74 17.94 6.52
C GLU A 107 6.08 16.68 7.10
N ARG A 108 5.22 16.84 8.11
CA ARG A 108 4.45 15.75 8.70
C ARG A 108 3.53 15.10 7.66
N LYS A 109 2.82 15.87 6.82
CA LYS A 109 1.93 15.33 5.78
C LYS A 109 2.73 14.60 4.69
N GLU A 110 3.84 15.18 4.23
CA GLU A 110 4.72 14.57 3.23
C GLU A 110 5.37 13.28 3.75
N ARG A 111 5.92 13.29 4.97
CA ARG A 111 6.48 12.10 5.63
C ARG A 111 5.42 11.01 5.77
N ASN A 112 4.20 11.37 6.15
CA ASN A 112 3.09 10.42 6.24
C ASN A 112 2.70 9.84 4.86
N ALA A 113 2.74 10.65 3.80
CA ALA A 113 2.50 10.20 2.44
C ALA A 113 3.57 9.22 1.98
N TRP A 114 4.84 9.55 2.19
CA TRP A 114 5.97 8.66 1.89
C TRP A 114 5.86 7.32 2.64
N GLN A 115 5.52 7.34 3.93
CA GLN A 115 5.32 6.12 4.70
C GLN A 115 4.15 5.26 4.17
N ARG A 116 3.07 5.88 3.67
CA ARG A 116 1.96 5.16 3.02
C ARG A 116 2.42 4.50 1.72
N GLU A 117 3.14 5.22 0.88
CA GLU A 117 3.69 4.70 -0.37
C GLU A 117 4.68 3.56 -0.12
N LYS A 118 5.60 3.73 0.84
CA LYS A 118 6.54 2.68 1.24
C LYS A 118 5.81 1.41 1.67
N ARG A 119 4.76 1.53 2.49
CA ARG A 119 3.93 0.38 2.90
C ARG A 119 3.21 -0.24 1.71
N PHE A 120 2.70 0.57 0.79
CA PHE A 120 2.03 0.07 -0.42
C PHE A 120 2.99 -0.75 -1.29
N ARG A 121 4.17 -0.20 -1.64
CA ARG A 121 5.21 -0.88 -2.42
C ARG A 121 5.60 -2.22 -1.79
N ARG A 122 5.92 -2.20 -0.50
CA ARG A 122 6.28 -3.42 0.23
C ARG A 122 5.18 -4.47 0.21
N LYS A 123 3.92 -4.09 0.41
CA LYS A 123 2.78 -5.02 0.31
C LYS A 123 2.61 -5.55 -1.11
N ALA A 124 2.74 -4.70 -2.12
CA ALA A 124 2.60 -5.07 -3.51
C ALA A 124 3.70 -6.06 -3.93
N TYR A 125 4.98 -5.75 -3.66
CA TYR A 125 6.10 -6.58 -4.12
C TYR A 125 6.36 -7.82 -3.26
N LEU A 126 5.95 -7.82 -1.99
CA LEU A 126 6.05 -9.01 -1.15
C LEU A 126 4.96 -10.05 -1.49
N ASN A 127 3.89 -9.66 -2.18
CA ASN A 127 2.78 -10.56 -2.49
C ASN A 127 2.71 -10.86 -3.99
N LYS A 128 2.11 -12.01 -4.32
CA LYS A 128 1.82 -12.39 -5.70
C LYS A 128 0.44 -11.85 -6.10
N TRP A 129 0.34 -11.38 -7.33
CA TRP A 129 -0.87 -10.92 -8.00
C TRP A 129 -0.96 -11.58 -9.38
N ASN A 130 -2.17 -11.80 -9.89
CA ASN A 130 -2.39 -12.35 -11.22
C ASN A 130 -3.38 -11.56 -12.07
N PHE A 131 -4.06 -10.56 -11.51
CA PHE A 131 -4.89 -9.65 -12.29
C PHE A 131 -4.73 -8.20 -11.85
N PHE A 132 -4.71 -7.29 -12.81
CA PHE A 132 -4.99 -5.88 -12.62
C PHE A 132 -6.46 -5.65 -12.95
N VAL A 133 -7.22 -5.22 -11.96
CA VAL A 133 -8.68 -5.16 -12.05
C VAL A 133 -9.18 -3.74 -11.92
N THR A 134 -9.92 -3.30 -12.92
CA THR A 134 -10.60 -2.00 -12.91
C THR A 134 -12.10 -2.21 -12.73
N PHE A 135 -12.70 -1.58 -11.71
CA PHE A 135 -14.15 -1.60 -11.49
C PHE A 135 -14.77 -0.24 -11.73
N THR A 136 -15.81 -0.22 -12.57
CA THR A 136 -16.63 0.94 -12.87
C THR A 136 -18.10 0.60 -12.63
N TYR A 137 -18.76 1.29 -11.71
CA TYR A 137 -20.18 1.03 -11.49
C TYR A 137 -21.02 1.48 -12.69
N SER A 138 -22.26 1.01 -12.80
CA SER A 138 -23.28 1.56 -13.69
C SER A 138 -24.28 2.38 -12.88
N ASN A 139 -24.66 3.57 -13.38
CA ASN A 139 -25.63 4.45 -12.69
C ASN A 139 -27.02 3.80 -12.61
N ARG A 140 -27.31 2.85 -13.51
CA ARG A 140 -28.54 2.05 -13.47
C ARG A 140 -28.57 1.04 -12.30
N LYS A 141 -27.42 0.76 -11.67
CA LYS A 141 -27.27 -0.29 -10.65
C LYS A 141 -26.88 0.26 -9.27
N HIS A 142 -26.05 1.29 -9.24
CA HIS A 142 -25.52 1.86 -7.99
C HIS A 142 -25.36 3.38 -8.09
N THR A 143 -25.53 4.02 -6.95
CA THR A 143 -24.92 5.32 -6.61
C THR A 143 -23.45 5.12 -6.21
N GLU A 144 -22.70 6.21 -6.03
CA GLU A 144 -21.31 6.12 -5.58
C GLU A 144 -21.20 5.47 -4.19
N GLU A 145 -22.05 5.85 -3.24
CA GLU A 145 -22.05 5.34 -1.86
C GLU A 145 -22.37 3.84 -1.83
N THR A 146 -23.39 3.44 -2.59
CA THR A 146 -23.80 2.04 -2.67
C THR A 146 -22.74 1.19 -3.38
N PHE A 147 -22.09 1.72 -4.41
CA PHE A 147 -20.98 1.06 -5.08
C PHE A 147 -19.80 0.84 -4.12
N LYS A 148 -19.33 1.89 -3.44
CA LYS A 148 -18.24 1.80 -2.45
C LYS A 148 -18.55 0.72 -1.40
N ARG A 149 -19.76 0.75 -0.83
CA ARG A 149 -20.16 -0.19 0.23
C ARG A 149 -20.28 -1.63 -0.27
N LYS A 150 -21.01 -1.85 -1.37
CA LYS A 150 -21.29 -3.20 -1.90
C LYS A 150 -20.06 -3.84 -2.53
N LEU A 151 -19.20 -3.07 -3.22
CA LEU A 151 -17.96 -3.60 -3.79
C LEU A 151 -17.00 -4.05 -2.69
N ARG A 152 -16.76 -3.21 -1.67
CA ARG A 152 -15.89 -3.56 -0.53
C ARG A 152 -16.38 -4.80 0.20
N LYS A 153 -17.69 -4.90 0.47
CA LYS A 153 -18.27 -6.10 1.11
C LYS A 153 -18.12 -7.34 0.23
N CYS A 154 -18.30 -7.20 -1.08
CA CYS A 154 -18.13 -8.30 -2.04
C CYS A 154 -16.68 -8.80 -2.05
N LEU A 155 -15.70 -7.91 -2.19
CA LEU A 155 -14.28 -8.27 -2.19
C LEU A 155 -13.86 -8.87 -0.85
N ALA A 156 -14.33 -8.34 0.28
CA ALA A 156 -14.08 -8.92 1.59
C ALA A 156 -14.61 -10.35 1.71
N ASN A 157 -15.83 -10.62 1.23
CA ASN A 157 -16.39 -11.97 1.22
C ASN A 157 -15.60 -12.92 0.32
N LEU A 158 -15.14 -12.46 -0.84
CA LEU A 158 -14.30 -13.26 -1.74
C LEU A 158 -12.94 -13.57 -1.11
N ALA A 159 -12.36 -12.61 -0.38
CA ALA A 159 -11.12 -12.83 0.34
C ALA A 159 -11.27 -13.89 1.43
N THR A 160 -12.34 -13.81 2.23
CA THR A 160 -12.59 -14.78 3.30
C THR A 160 -12.98 -16.16 2.78
N ARG A 161 -13.89 -16.24 1.80
CA ARG A 161 -14.52 -17.51 1.37
C ARG A 161 -13.79 -18.23 0.25
N ARG A 162 -13.05 -17.49 -0.58
CA ARG A 162 -12.41 -17.99 -1.81
C ARG A 162 -10.92 -17.71 -1.87
N GLY A 163 -10.33 -17.22 -0.78
CA GLY A 163 -8.89 -16.94 -0.68
C GLY A 163 -8.39 -15.84 -1.62
N TRP A 164 -9.28 -15.00 -2.16
CA TRP A 164 -8.87 -13.85 -2.95
C TRP A 164 -7.99 -12.91 -2.12
N ARG A 165 -7.02 -12.26 -2.76
CA ARG A 165 -6.33 -11.11 -2.15
C ARG A 165 -6.47 -9.94 -3.07
N PHE A 166 -6.57 -8.75 -2.51
CA PHE A 166 -6.63 -7.54 -3.30
C PHE A 166 -5.95 -6.39 -2.59
N MET A 167 -5.40 -5.46 -3.37
CA MET A 167 -4.88 -4.19 -2.91
C MET A 167 -5.11 -3.16 -3.99
N GLY A 168 -5.68 -2.01 -3.64
CA GLY A 168 -6.05 -1.02 -4.64
C GLY A 168 -6.40 0.34 -4.08
N VAL A 169 -6.70 1.24 -5.02
CA VAL A 169 -6.99 2.64 -4.75
C VAL A 169 -8.24 3.08 -5.52
N PRO A 170 -9.06 3.94 -4.92
CA PRO A 170 -10.08 4.67 -5.65
C PRO A 170 -9.45 5.74 -6.54
N GLU A 171 -10.07 5.96 -7.69
CA GLU A 171 -9.72 7.01 -8.64
C GLU A 171 -10.99 7.73 -9.11
N ARG A 172 -10.88 9.04 -9.37
CA ARG A 172 -11.88 9.78 -10.14
C ARG A 172 -11.38 10.00 -11.55
N GLY A 173 -12.14 9.53 -12.54
CA GLY A 173 -11.78 9.69 -13.95
C GLY A 173 -11.77 11.16 -14.37
N GLU A 174 -10.71 11.61 -15.04
CA GLU A 174 -10.49 13.02 -15.36
C GLU A 174 -11.64 13.67 -16.15
N LYS A 175 -12.23 12.95 -17.12
CA LYS A 175 -13.28 13.50 -18.01
C LYS A 175 -14.69 13.35 -17.48
N THR A 176 -14.98 12.27 -16.75
CA THR A 176 -16.34 11.91 -16.32
C THR A 176 -16.59 12.14 -14.84
N ASN A 177 -15.54 12.48 -14.08
CA ASN A 177 -15.51 12.59 -12.62
C ASN A 177 -16.10 11.38 -11.88
N ARG A 178 -16.18 10.23 -12.57
CA ARG A 178 -16.79 9.02 -12.06
C ARG A 178 -15.80 8.29 -11.17
N LEU A 179 -16.31 7.69 -10.10
CA LEU A 179 -15.52 6.83 -9.24
C LEU A 179 -15.24 5.48 -9.91
N HIS A 180 -13.97 5.16 -10.03
CA HIS A 180 -13.45 3.86 -10.43
C HIS A 180 -12.54 3.32 -9.32
N TYR A 181 -12.33 2.01 -9.33
CA TYR A 181 -11.32 1.39 -8.48
C TYR A 181 -10.35 0.59 -9.31
N HIS A 182 -9.07 0.75 -9.01
CA HIS A 182 -8.00 -0.07 -9.56
C HIS A 182 -7.43 -0.96 -8.46
N PHE A 183 -7.31 -2.26 -8.72
CA PHE A 183 -6.81 -3.25 -7.78
C PHE A 183 -5.78 -4.16 -8.43
N LEU A 184 -4.71 -4.46 -7.70
CA LEU A 184 -4.00 -5.72 -7.84
C LEU A 184 -4.82 -6.80 -7.16
N VAL A 185 -5.08 -7.91 -7.86
CA VAL A 185 -5.86 -9.03 -7.34
C VAL A 185 -5.08 -10.33 -7.52
N TYR A 186 -5.12 -11.16 -6.49
CA TYR A 186 -4.73 -12.55 -6.54
C TYR A 186 -5.97 -13.42 -6.41
N ILE A 187 -6.22 -14.23 -7.43
CA ILE A 187 -7.32 -15.18 -7.48
C ILE A 187 -6.72 -16.59 -7.51
N PRO A 188 -6.96 -17.43 -6.48
CA PRO A 188 -6.51 -18.81 -6.52
C PRO A 188 -7.08 -19.57 -7.72
N ARG A 189 -6.37 -20.61 -8.18
CA ARG A 189 -6.82 -21.45 -9.29
C ARG A 189 -8.19 -22.05 -8.96
N GLY A 190 -9.15 -21.93 -9.88
CA GLY A 190 -10.52 -22.44 -9.71
C GLY A 190 -11.46 -21.53 -8.89
N GLU A 191 -10.95 -20.45 -8.28
CA GLU A 191 -11.74 -19.58 -7.39
C GLU A 191 -12.32 -18.33 -8.08
N MET A 192 -12.12 -18.19 -9.39
CA MET A 192 -12.73 -17.12 -10.19
C MET A 192 -14.26 -17.22 -10.12
N VAL A 193 -14.93 -16.09 -9.84
CA VAL A 193 -16.39 -16.03 -9.82
C VAL A 193 -16.87 -15.44 -11.13
N GLY A 194 -17.79 -16.13 -11.81
CA GLY A 194 -18.22 -15.75 -13.14
C GLY A 194 -17.25 -16.22 -14.22
N VAL A 195 -17.50 -15.77 -15.45
CA VAL A 195 -16.72 -16.14 -16.63
C VAL A 195 -16.08 -14.87 -17.17
N LEU A 196 -14.78 -14.96 -17.51
CA LEU A 196 -14.08 -13.91 -18.23
C LEU A 196 -14.38 -14.03 -19.72
N THR A 197 -14.89 -12.97 -20.32
CA THR A 197 -15.15 -12.88 -21.74
C THR A 197 -14.35 -11.72 -22.30
N LYS A 198 -13.60 -12.00 -23.37
CA LYS A 198 -12.86 -11.00 -24.13
C LYS A 198 -13.85 -10.13 -24.91
N LYS A 199 -13.81 -8.82 -24.70
CA LYS A 199 -14.57 -7.83 -25.45
C LYS A 199 -13.61 -6.92 -26.21
N ARG A 200 -14.01 -6.52 -27.41
CA ARG A 200 -13.27 -5.61 -28.27
C ARG A 200 -14.10 -4.35 -28.40
N ASP A 201 -13.63 -3.28 -27.76
CA ASP A 201 -14.29 -1.98 -27.81
C ASP A 201 -13.38 -0.98 -28.53
N TYR A 202 -13.95 -0.15 -29.39
CA TYR A 202 -13.21 0.95 -30.00
C TYR A 202 -13.11 2.11 -29.02
N SER A 203 -11.90 2.50 -28.66
CA SER A 203 -11.65 3.62 -27.75
C SER A 203 -11.45 4.89 -28.54
N MET A 204 -12.43 5.80 -28.49
CA MET A 204 -12.32 7.13 -29.12
C MET A 204 -11.16 7.97 -28.54
N LYS A 205 -10.67 7.65 -27.33
CA LYS A 205 -9.55 8.38 -26.72
C LYS A 205 -8.21 8.02 -27.35
N THR A 206 -8.00 6.73 -27.62
CA THR A 206 -6.73 6.22 -28.17
C THR A 206 -6.80 6.01 -29.67
N GLY A 207 -7.99 6.08 -30.27
CA GLY A 207 -8.25 5.79 -31.68
C GLY A 207 -8.02 4.32 -32.03
N LYS A 208 -7.93 3.44 -31.02
CA LYS A 208 -7.53 2.05 -31.18
C LYS A 208 -8.61 1.10 -30.65
N LEU A 209 -8.59 -0.12 -31.18
CA LEU A 209 -9.34 -1.23 -30.63
C LEU A 209 -8.68 -1.67 -29.32
N GLU A 210 -9.39 -1.51 -28.21
CA GLU A 210 -8.94 -1.96 -26.90
C GLU A 210 -9.59 -3.31 -26.58
N GLU A 211 -8.76 -4.28 -26.22
CA GLU A 211 -9.22 -5.58 -25.76
C GLU A 211 -9.39 -5.53 -24.25
N THR A 212 -10.60 -5.78 -23.76
CA THR A 212 -10.92 -5.80 -22.33
C THR A 212 -11.44 -7.17 -21.93
N PHE A 213 -11.21 -7.56 -20.68
CA PHE A 213 -11.62 -8.85 -20.14
C PHE A 213 -12.74 -8.63 -19.12
N SER A 214 -13.98 -8.71 -19.58
CA SER A 214 -15.15 -8.51 -18.72
C SER A 214 -15.48 -9.78 -17.96
N ASN A 215 -15.62 -9.67 -16.64
CA ASN A 215 -16.16 -10.72 -15.80
C ASN A 215 -17.70 -10.61 -15.69
N SER A 216 -18.40 -11.68 -16.06
CA SER A 216 -19.86 -11.72 -16.10
C SER A 216 -20.54 -11.49 -14.74
N PHE A 217 -19.94 -11.93 -13.63
CA PHE A 217 -20.50 -11.73 -12.29
C PHE A 217 -20.42 -10.27 -11.87
N PHE A 218 -19.26 -9.63 -12.04
CA PHE A 218 -19.07 -8.23 -11.70
C PHE A 218 -19.82 -7.30 -12.65
N GLU A 219 -19.93 -7.68 -13.93
CA GLU A 219 -20.72 -6.95 -14.92
C GLU A 219 -22.20 -6.89 -14.52
N ARG A 220 -22.78 -8.05 -14.21
CA ARG A 220 -24.16 -8.15 -13.74
C ARG A 220 -24.38 -7.37 -12.45
N LYS A 221 -23.46 -7.48 -11.48
CA LYS A 221 -23.67 -6.92 -10.14
C LYS A 221 -23.33 -5.44 -10.02
N PHE A 222 -22.31 -4.94 -10.70
CA PHE A 222 -21.76 -3.59 -10.50
C PHE A 222 -21.78 -2.75 -11.78
N GLY A 223 -21.36 -3.31 -12.91
CA GLY A 223 -21.17 -2.56 -14.16
C GLY A 223 -19.87 -2.94 -14.85
N ARG A 224 -19.36 -2.05 -15.70
CA ARG A 224 -18.14 -2.30 -16.48
C ARG A 224 -16.97 -2.67 -15.57
N ASN A 225 -16.28 -3.73 -15.94
CA ASN A 225 -15.10 -4.20 -15.23
C ASN A 225 -14.11 -4.75 -16.25
N ASP A 226 -12.85 -4.76 -15.87
CA ASP A 226 -11.76 -5.23 -16.69
C ASP A 226 -10.78 -6.00 -15.84
N PHE A 227 -10.42 -7.21 -16.26
CA PHE A 227 -9.52 -8.14 -15.58
C PHE A 227 -8.33 -8.43 -16.48
N GLU A 228 -7.38 -7.51 -16.52
CA GLU A 228 -6.13 -7.68 -17.24
C GLU A 228 -5.26 -8.68 -16.48
N GLU A 229 -4.83 -9.76 -17.14
CA GLU A 229 -3.93 -10.73 -16.53
C GLU A 229 -2.55 -10.09 -16.34
N LEU A 230 -2.02 -10.19 -15.11
CA LEU A 230 -0.69 -9.69 -14.79
C LEU A 230 0.32 -10.81 -14.91
N ASN A 231 1.29 -10.62 -15.81
CA ASN A 231 2.45 -11.49 -15.87
C ASN A 231 3.52 -11.06 -14.84
N VAL A 232 4.50 -11.94 -14.59
CA VAL A 232 5.57 -11.68 -13.61
C VAL A 232 6.45 -10.50 -14.02
N MET A 233 6.65 -10.29 -15.33
CA MET A 233 7.47 -9.19 -15.84
C MET A 233 6.81 -7.82 -15.62
N GLU A 234 5.50 -7.70 -15.77
CA GLU A 234 4.73 -6.48 -15.52
C GLU A 234 4.72 -6.08 -14.02
N MET A 235 4.73 -7.07 -13.12
CA MET A 235 4.92 -6.77 -11.71
C MET A 235 6.36 -6.34 -11.40
N LYS A 236 7.36 -6.91 -12.06
CA LYS A 236 8.77 -6.52 -11.92
C LYS A 236 9.09 -5.16 -12.55
N SER A 237 8.46 -4.80 -13.67
CA SER A 237 8.61 -3.48 -14.30
C SER A 237 8.08 -2.37 -13.38
N GLY A 238 7.16 -2.73 -12.48
CA GLY A 238 6.59 -1.82 -11.49
C GLY A 238 5.57 -0.86 -12.08
N GLU A 239 5.18 -1.02 -13.34
CA GLU A 239 4.21 -0.15 -14.02
C GLU A 239 2.85 -0.18 -13.34
N ALA A 240 2.31 -1.37 -13.06
CA ALA A 240 1.01 -1.52 -12.38
C ALA A 240 1.03 -0.92 -10.95
N VAL A 241 2.14 -1.11 -10.23
CA VAL A 241 2.34 -0.53 -8.89
C VAL A 241 2.47 0.99 -8.98
N GLY A 242 3.26 1.49 -9.94
CA GLY A 242 3.46 2.91 -10.21
C GLY A 242 2.15 3.61 -10.58
N TYR A 243 1.33 2.97 -11.40
CA TYR A 243 -0.01 3.45 -11.77
C TYR A 243 -0.88 3.65 -10.52
N LEU A 244 -0.99 2.65 -9.64
CA LEU A 244 -1.75 2.76 -8.39
C LEU A 244 -1.18 3.84 -7.44
N LEU A 245 0.14 3.98 -7.40
CA LEU A 245 0.80 5.00 -6.57
C LEU A 245 0.57 6.42 -7.06
N LYS A 246 0.46 6.64 -8.38
CA LYS A 246 0.07 7.93 -8.97
C LYS A 246 -1.25 8.40 -8.36
N TYR A 247 -2.24 7.52 -8.26
CA TYR A 247 -3.56 7.86 -7.69
C TYR A 247 -3.57 7.95 -6.17
N LEU A 248 -2.75 7.16 -5.48
CA LEU A 248 -2.61 7.26 -4.03
C LEU A 248 -2.11 8.65 -3.59
N ARG A 249 -1.18 9.25 -4.36
CA ARG A 249 -0.67 10.60 -4.10
C ARG A 249 -1.68 11.68 -4.47
N LYS A 250 -2.32 11.60 -5.64
CA LYS A 250 -3.27 12.62 -6.13
C LYS A 250 -4.54 12.71 -5.27
N THR A 251 -5.09 11.58 -4.85
CA THR A 251 -6.38 11.54 -4.16
C THR A 251 -6.27 11.74 -2.65
N GLY A 252 -5.11 11.43 -2.06
CA GLY A 252 -4.93 11.37 -0.61
C GLY A 252 -5.79 10.30 0.09
N GLU A 253 -6.49 9.46 -0.68
CA GLU A 253 -7.38 8.43 -0.16
C GLU A 253 -6.58 7.27 0.46
N ARG A 254 -7.25 6.49 1.30
CA ARG A 254 -6.63 5.32 1.91
C ARG A 254 -6.67 4.15 0.94
N VAL A 255 -5.54 3.46 0.83
CA VAL A 255 -5.44 2.18 0.13
C VAL A 255 -6.43 1.19 0.76
N ILE A 256 -7.13 0.44 -0.08
CA ILE A 256 -8.01 -0.65 0.32
C ILE A 256 -7.29 -1.96 0.01
N TYR A 257 -7.21 -2.87 0.98
CA TYR A 257 -6.60 -4.17 0.77
C TYR A 257 -7.27 -5.24 1.64
N SER A 258 -7.20 -6.50 1.22
CA SER A 258 -7.71 -7.63 2.00
C SER A 258 -6.92 -7.82 3.30
N ARG A 259 -7.59 -8.33 4.34
CA ARG A 259 -6.94 -8.65 5.62
C ARG A 259 -5.82 -9.68 5.38
N GLY A 260 -4.75 -9.58 6.19
CA GLY A 260 -3.67 -10.56 6.18
C GLY A 260 -2.55 -10.30 5.17
N ILE A 261 -2.63 -9.29 4.30
CA ILE A 261 -1.52 -8.94 3.39
C ILE A 261 -0.35 -8.37 4.21
N PRO A 262 0.80 -9.08 4.33
CA PRO A 262 1.94 -8.59 5.11
C PRO A 262 2.66 -7.46 4.38
N THR A 263 3.25 -6.55 5.15
CA THR A 263 4.19 -5.53 4.62
C THR A 263 5.64 -6.01 4.73
N GLU A 264 5.90 -6.85 5.72
CA GLU A 264 7.18 -7.48 6.00
C GLU A 264 6.87 -8.84 6.66
N ILE A 265 7.79 -9.79 6.53
CA ILE A 265 7.75 -11.08 7.24
C ILE A 265 8.90 -11.13 8.25
N GLU A 266 8.74 -11.95 9.29
CA GLU A 266 9.79 -12.24 10.26
C GLU A 266 10.29 -13.67 10.04
N LYS A 267 11.60 -13.84 9.89
CA LYS A 267 12.21 -15.16 9.66
C LYS A 267 13.60 -15.20 10.30
N ARG A 268 13.97 -16.34 10.86
CA ARG A 268 15.34 -16.61 11.31
C ARG A 268 16.17 -16.97 10.08
N LEU A 269 17.34 -16.35 9.94
CA LEU A 269 18.19 -16.48 8.78
C LEU A 269 19.63 -16.78 9.24
N ASP A 270 20.28 -17.70 8.53
CA ASP A 270 21.71 -17.99 8.67
C ASP A 270 22.54 -17.02 7.83
N GLU A 271 23.81 -16.81 8.18
CA GLU A 271 24.68 -15.85 7.48
C GLU A 271 24.93 -16.20 6.00
N SER A 272 24.82 -17.49 5.63
CA SER A 272 25.02 -17.97 4.26
C SER A 272 23.94 -17.55 3.27
N VAL A 273 22.82 -16.98 3.75
CA VAL A 273 21.68 -16.60 2.89
C VAL A 273 21.76 -15.16 2.37
N PHE A 274 22.74 -14.38 2.83
CA PHE A 274 22.95 -13.01 2.43
C PHE A 274 23.88 -12.93 1.21
N ALA A 275 23.43 -12.19 0.19
CA ALA A 275 24.20 -11.94 -1.02
C ALA A 275 25.11 -10.71 -0.88
N ALA A 276 24.60 -9.63 -0.27
CA ALA A 276 25.34 -8.38 -0.11
C ALA A 276 24.80 -7.54 1.05
N ALA A 277 25.64 -6.71 1.65
CA ALA A 277 25.25 -5.68 2.61
C ALA A 277 25.13 -4.32 1.93
N PHE A 278 24.25 -3.45 2.44
CA PHE A 278 24.19 -2.06 1.99
C PHE A 278 25.33 -1.26 2.64
N GLU A 279 26.09 -0.55 1.81
CA GLU A 279 27.14 0.35 2.28
C GLU A 279 26.56 1.56 3.04
N ASN A 280 27.20 1.97 4.12
CA ASN A 280 26.83 3.14 4.93
C ASN A 280 25.36 3.13 5.41
N ASP A 281 24.79 1.94 5.65
CA ASP A 281 23.41 1.81 6.14
C ASP A 281 23.31 1.59 7.64
N ASN A 282 22.86 2.62 8.36
CA ASN A 282 22.56 2.55 9.79
C ASN A 282 21.52 1.48 10.17
N ALA A 283 20.68 1.05 9.22
CA ALA A 283 19.70 -0.01 9.47
C ALA A 283 20.25 -1.44 9.25
N CYS A 284 21.54 -1.58 8.92
CA CYS A 284 22.21 -2.85 8.63
C CYS A 284 21.41 -3.74 7.66
N ARG A 285 20.86 -3.15 6.58
CA ARG A 285 20.10 -3.89 5.57
C ARG A 285 21.04 -4.79 4.78
N GLN A 286 20.51 -5.95 4.39
CA GLN A 286 21.20 -6.96 3.61
C GLN A 286 20.27 -7.50 2.53
N VAL A 287 20.83 -7.82 1.37
CA VAL A 287 20.14 -8.46 0.24
C VAL A 287 20.20 -9.97 0.42
N LEU A 288 19.08 -10.66 0.20
CA LEU A 288 18.98 -12.13 0.26
C LEU A 288 19.14 -12.73 -1.14
N PHE A 289 19.62 -13.98 -1.19
CA PHE A 289 19.48 -14.79 -2.41
C PHE A 289 18.01 -15.10 -2.72
N ASP A 290 17.68 -15.21 -4.01
CA ASP A 290 16.29 -15.35 -4.50
C ASP A 290 15.60 -16.62 -4.01
N ASN A 291 16.34 -17.69 -3.72
CA ASN A 291 15.82 -18.98 -3.26
C ASN A 291 15.50 -19.02 -1.75
N VAL A 292 15.86 -17.98 -1.00
CA VAL A 292 15.70 -17.95 0.47
C VAL A 292 14.24 -17.77 0.88
N ILE A 293 13.48 -17.00 0.09
CA ILE A 293 12.08 -16.68 0.36
C ILE A 293 11.20 -17.19 -0.77
N GLU A 294 10.23 -18.01 -0.40
CA GLU A 294 9.23 -18.54 -1.33
C GLU A 294 7.84 -18.10 -0.91
N TRP A 295 7.08 -17.52 -1.85
CA TRP A 295 5.78 -16.95 -1.53
C TRP A 295 4.79 -17.97 -0.96
N LYS A 296 4.73 -19.20 -1.49
CA LYS A 296 3.80 -20.24 -1.00
C LYS A 296 4.14 -20.70 0.41
N ARG A 297 5.43 -20.82 0.73
CA ARG A 297 5.92 -21.31 2.02
C ARG A 297 5.91 -20.21 3.09
N ASP A 298 6.47 -19.05 2.78
CA ASP A 298 6.81 -18.04 3.79
C ASP A 298 5.75 -16.93 3.91
N ILE A 299 4.98 -16.65 2.85
CA ILE A 299 4.13 -15.44 2.76
C ILE A 299 2.65 -15.79 2.70
N TYR A 300 2.28 -16.78 1.89
CA TYR A 300 0.91 -17.24 1.71
C TYR A 300 0.25 -17.65 3.04
N PRO A 301 0.89 -18.40 3.95
CA PRO A 301 0.26 -18.85 5.18
C PRO A 301 -0.04 -17.72 6.16
N LEU A 302 0.81 -16.68 6.21
CA LEU A 302 0.64 -15.53 7.12
C LEU A 302 -0.64 -14.72 6.86
N THR A 303 -1.23 -14.92 5.68
CA THR A 303 -2.43 -14.19 5.26
C THR A 303 -3.72 -14.94 5.56
N ARG A 304 -3.67 -16.26 5.78
CA ARG A 304 -4.81 -17.02 6.33
C ARG A 304 -4.84 -16.75 7.82
N GLN A 305 -6.01 -16.44 8.37
CA GLN A 305 -6.16 -16.40 9.83
C GLN A 305 -5.70 -17.76 10.35
N ARG A 306 -4.81 -17.73 11.36
CA ARG A 306 -4.48 -18.90 12.19
C ARG A 306 -5.78 -19.65 12.47
N GLU A 307 -5.80 -20.95 12.17
CA GLU A 307 -6.82 -21.82 12.75
C GLU A 307 -6.84 -21.55 14.27
N PRO A 308 -8.01 -21.58 14.92
CA PRO A 308 -8.03 -21.52 16.37
C PRO A 308 -7.13 -22.65 16.87
N ILE A 309 -6.18 -22.29 17.74
CA ILE A 309 -5.39 -23.28 18.47
C ILE A 309 -6.44 -24.18 19.13
N ALA A 310 -6.52 -25.44 18.70
CA ALA A 310 -7.36 -26.43 19.34
C ALA A 310 -6.94 -26.47 20.82
N ALA A 311 -7.92 -26.25 21.70
CA ALA A 311 -7.74 -26.26 23.14
C ALA A 311 -7.41 -27.68 23.63
#